data_AF-A0A3M1F5X4-F1
#
_entry.id   AF-A0A3M1F5X4-F1
#
_cell.length_a   1.000
_cell.length_b   1.000
_cell.length_c   1.000
_cell.angle_alpha   90.00
_cell.angle_beta   90.00
_cell.angle_gamma   90.00
#
_symmetry.space_group_name_H-M   'P 1'
#
loop_
_entity.id
_entity.type
_entity.pdbx_description
1 polymer ?
#
loop_
_entity_poly.entity_id
_entity_poly.type
_entity_poly.pdbx_seq_one_letter_code
_entity_poly.pdbx_strand_id
1 'polypeptide(L)'
;FAKRLYLSLKQHGVTTLFTSAADTKEHMKEFTGSKLSTITDNIIFLRHVEMEGELGHVLTLLKVKGSNHSRQIHRYHITHHGIRIGTPLIGYEGILSGTTHKVATNLEEQILQIFQRFLGPIANVLFEEVKEEGLTEENIFSSIDKLTKDNIIDKEAGKLFRNQINKLLHHNKQPMNQ
;
A
#
# COMPACT_ATOMS: atom_id res chain seq x y z
N PHE A 1 -23.04 -11.68 -25.99
CA PHE A 1 -22.77 -10.53 -26.86
C PHE A 1 -21.29 -10.17 -26.93
N ALA A 2 -20.68 -9.59 -25.88
CA ALA A 2 -19.30 -9.06 -25.91
C ALA A 2 -18.22 -10.01 -26.47
N LYS A 3 -18.25 -11.30 -26.10
CA LYS A 3 -17.32 -12.32 -26.63
C LYS A 3 -17.39 -12.47 -28.16
N ARG A 4 -18.60 -12.48 -28.74
CA ARG A 4 -18.78 -12.63 -30.20
C ARG A 4 -18.28 -11.39 -30.93
N LEU A 5 -18.56 -10.20 -30.38
CA LEU A 5 -18.06 -8.93 -30.91
C LEU A 5 -16.53 -8.86 -30.88
N TYR A 6 -15.92 -9.16 -29.72
CA TYR A 6 -14.46 -9.21 -29.57
C TYR A 6 -13.81 -10.16 -30.58
N LEU A 7 -14.32 -11.39 -30.72
CA LEU A 7 -13.75 -12.37 -31.64
C LEU A 7 -13.85 -11.91 -33.10
N SER A 8 -14.98 -11.33 -33.50
CA SER A 8 -15.18 -10.81 -34.86
C SER A 8 -14.22 -9.64 -35.17
N LEU A 9 -14.10 -8.67 -34.25
CA LEU A 9 -13.17 -7.54 -34.42
C LEU A 9 -11.71 -7.99 -34.43
N LYS A 10 -11.35 -8.96 -33.57
CA LYS A 10 -10.01 -9.54 -33.53
C LYS A 10 -9.64 -10.27 -34.83
N GLN A 11 -10.58 -10.98 -35.45
CA GLN A 11 -10.36 -11.61 -36.76
C GLN A 11 -10.07 -10.60 -37.88
N HIS A 12 -10.54 -9.35 -37.72
CA HIS A 12 -10.28 -8.26 -38.66
C HIS A 12 -9.09 -7.37 -38.25
N GLY A 13 -8.31 -7.75 -37.23
CA GLY A 13 -7.17 -6.99 -36.76
C GLY A 13 -7.51 -5.66 -36.06
N VAL A 14 -8.76 -5.49 -35.60
CA VAL A 14 -9.21 -4.25 -34.96
C VAL A 14 -8.89 -4.24 -33.47
N THR A 15 -8.22 -3.19 -33.01
CA THR A 15 -7.99 -2.95 -31.57
C THR A 15 -9.30 -2.54 -30.91
N THR A 16 -9.73 -3.29 -29.88
CA THR A 16 -11.01 -3.08 -29.20
C THR A 16 -10.80 -2.67 -27.75
N LEU A 17 -11.46 -1.58 -27.32
CA LEU A 17 -11.50 -1.13 -25.93
C LEU A 17 -12.89 -1.36 -25.34
N PHE A 18 -12.94 -1.97 -24.16
CA PHE A 18 -14.17 -2.11 -23.37
C PHE A 18 -14.03 -1.31 -22.07
N THR A 19 -15.10 -0.62 -21.69
CA THR A 19 -15.23 0.05 -20.39
C THR A 19 -16.28 -0.66 -19.55
N SER A 20 -15.93 -1.00 -18.31
CA SER A 20 -16.87 -1.55 -17.32
C SER A 20 -16.79 -0.71 -16.07
N ALA A 21 -17.94 -0.27 -15.57
CA ALA A 21 -18.03 0.32 -14.24
C ALA A 21 -18.05 -0.80 -13.20
N ALA A 22 -17.29 -0.59 -12.13
CA ALA A 22 -17.21 -1.45 -10.95
C ALA A 22 -18.33 -1.07 -9.96
N ASP A 23 -19.08 -2.05 -9.44
CA ASP A 23 -19.96 -1.87 -8.29
C ASP A 23 -19.13 -1.87 -7.00
N THR A 24 -19.21 -0.75 -6.30
CA THR A 24 -18.50 -0.44 -5.04
C THR A 24 -18.66 -1.49 -3.93
N LYS A 25 -19.64 -2.40 -4.00
CA LYS A 25 -19.89 -3.39 -2.94
C LYS A 25 -19.04 -4.66 -3.06
N GLU A 26 -18.48 -4.96 -4.23
CA GLU A 26 -17.74 -6.19 -4.49
C GLU A 26 -16.26 -5.92 -4.83
N HIS A 27 -15.56 -5.26 -3.90
CA HIS A 27 -14.20 -4.73 -4.06
C HIS A 27 -13.15 -5.66 -4.68
N MET A 28 -13.31 -6.99 -4.61
CA MET A 28 -12.36 -7.99 -5.12
C MET A 28 -12.93 -8.97 -6.17
N LYS A 29 -14.25 -9.09 -6.32
CA LYS A 29 -14.87 -10.09 -7.23
C LYS A 29 -14.88 -9.66 -8.69
N GLU A 30 -14.77 -8.36 -8.95
CA GLU A 30 -14.90 -7.83 -10.30
C GLU A 30 -13.66 -8.07 -11.16
N PHE A 31 -12.50 -8.23 -10.52
CA PHE A 31 -11.22 -8.47 -11.19
C PHE A 31 -11.18 -9.82 -11.92
N THR A 32 -11.88 -10.82 -11.39
CA THR A 32 -11.84 -12.21 -11.87
C THR A 32 -13.19 -12.73 -12.35
N GLY A 33 -14.31 -12.14 -11.90
CA GLY A 33 -15.66 -12.62 -12.20
C GLY A 33 -16.35 -12.03 -13.42
N SER A 34 -15.83 -10.92 -14.00
CA SER A 34 -16.46 -10.33 -15.18
C SER A 34 -16.19 -11.19 -16.42
N LYS A 35 -17.24 -11.49 -17.21
CA LYS A 35 -17.11 -12.23 -18.50
C LYS A 35 -16.12 -11.56 -19.47
N LEU A 36 -15.77 -10.30 -19.24
CA LEU A 36 -14.80 -9.53 -20.03
C LEU A 36 -13.35 -9.88 -19.67
N SER A 37 -13.00 -10.04 -18.39
CA SER A 37 -11.61 -10.31 -17.97
C SER A 37 -11.01 -11.59 -18.57
N THR A 38 -11.86 -12.59 -18.83
CA THR A 38 -11.47 -13.86 -19.46
C THR A 38 -11.11 -13.68 -20.93
N ILE A 39 -11.82 -12.81 -21.65
CA ILE A 39 -11.65 -12.63 -23.10
C ILE A 39 -10.68 -11.51 -23.46
N THR A 40 -10.41 -10.57 -22.56
CA THR A 40 -9.48 -9.48 -22.82
C THR A 40 -8.02 -9.91 -22.65
N ASP A 41 -7.16 -9.34 -23.49
CA ASP A 41 -5.72 -9.57 -23.44
C ASP A 41 -5.05 -8.62 -22.42
N ASN A 42 -5.58 -7.40 -22.29
CA ASN A 42 -5.10 -6.37 -21.36
C ASN A 42 -6.23 -5.86 -20.45
N ILE A 43 -5.91 -5.56 -19.19
CA ILE A 43 -6.83 -4.99 -18.20
C ILE A 43 -6.14 -3.81 -17.50
N ILE A 44 -6.68 -2.62 -17.74
CA ILE A 44 -6.32 -1.38 -17.02
C ILE A 44 -7.37 -1.19 -15.94
N PHE A 45 -6.94 -1.00 -14.70
CA PHE A 45 -7.80 -0.75 -13.56
C PHE A 45 -7.65 0.69 -13.08
N LEU A 46 -8.77 1.35 -12.87
CA LEU A 46 -8.87 2.72 -12.37
C LEU A 46 -9.69 2.70 -11.09
N ARG A 47 -9.25 3.42 -10.06
CA ARG A 47 -9.96 3.50 -8.79
C ARG A 47 -9.74 4.84 -8.10
N HIS A 48 -10.78 5.32 -7.42
CA HIS A 48 -10.67 6.38 -6.43
C HIS A 48 -10.16 5.82 -5.10
N VAL A 49 -9.24 6.53 -4.48
CA VAL A 49 -8.62 6.10 -3.22
C VAL A 49 -8.44 7.31 -2.32
N GLU A 50 -8.84 7.17 -1.06
CA GLU A 50 -8.60 8.18 -0.05
C GLU A 50 -7.24 7.94 0.61
N MET A 51 -6.38 8.96 0.61
CA MET A 51 -5.07 8.95 1.27
C MET A 51 -4.82 10.33 1.86
N GLU A 52 -4.34 10.39 3.10
CA GLU A 52 -4.00 11.66 3.77
C GLU A 52 -5.17 12.67 3.77
N GLY A 53 -6.41 12.18 3.87
CA GLY A 53 -7.62 13.02 3.84
C GLY A 53 -7.99 13.57 2.46
N GLU A 54 -7.30 13.13 1.40
CA GLU A 54 -7.58 13.53 0.03
C GLU A 54 -8.07 12.36 -0.82
N LEU A 55 -9.13 12.61 -1.60
CA LEU A 55 -9.61 11.67 -2.60
C LEU A 55 -8.76 11.79 -3.88
N GLY A 56 -7.95 10.78 -4.15
CA GLY A 56 -7.11 10.67 -5.33
C GLY A 56 -7.62 9.65 -6.35
N HIS A 57 -7.03 9.67 -7.54
CA HIS A 57 -7.24 8.66 -8.57
C HIS A 57 -5.96 7.86 -8.79
N VAL A 58 -6.09 6.54 -8.86
CA VAL A 58 -4.99 5.63 -9.16
C VAL A 58 -5.31 4.71 -10.33
N LEU A 59 -4.26 4.32 -11.05
CA LEU A 59 -4.33 3.33 -12.11
C LEU A 59 -3.27 2.23 -11.92
N THR A 60 -3.60 1.04 -12.41
CA THR A 60 -2.62 -0.04 -12.55
C THR A 60 -3.00 -1.00 -13.68
N LEU A 61 -2.04 -1.82 -14.09
CA LEU A 61 -2.21 -2.87 -15.09
C LEU A 61 -2.40 -4.20 -14.35
N LEU A 62 -3.59 -4.78 -14.41
CA LEU A 62 -3.88 -6.07 -13.75
C LEU A 62 -3.49 -7.26 -14.60
N LYS A 63 -3.51 -7.09 -15.91
CA LYS A 63 -3.24 -8.14 -16.88
C LYS A 63 -2.72 -7.50 -18.15
N VAL A 64 -1.61 -8.01 -18.68
CA VAL A 64 -1.13 -7.73 -20.03
C VAL A 64 -0.57 -9.03 -20.59
N LYS A 65 -1.11 -9.51 -21.71
CA LYS A 65 -0.59 -10.72 -22.37
C LYS A 65 0.54 -10.35 -23.33
N GLY A 66 1.61 -11.15 -23.31
CA GLY A 66 2.72 -11.01 -24.26
C GLY A 66 3.70 -9.85 -23.96
N SER A 67 3.64 -9.26 -22.77
CA SER A 67 4.58 -8.22 -22.34
C SER A 67 4.82 -8.27 -20.82
N ASN A 68 6.05 -7.97 -20.41
CA ASN A 68 6.33 -7.65 -19.01
C ASN A 68 5.84 -6.21 -18.76
N HIS A 69 4.83 -6.06 -17.91
CA HIS A 69 4.20 -4.78 -17.62
C HIS A 69 4.57 -4.29 -16.22
N SER A 70 4.44 -2.98 -16.01
CA SER A 70 4.63 -2.38 -14.69
C SER A 70 3.62 -2.98 -13.70
N ARG A 71 4.13 -3.45 -12.56
CA ARG A 71 3.32 -3.92 -11.42
C ARG A 71 3.05 -2.78 -10.41
N GLN A 72 3.42 -1.56 -10.76
CA GLN A 72 3.24 -0.41 -9.89
C GLN A 72 1.82 0.15 -10.01
N ILE A 73 1.37 0.79 -8.93
CA ILE A 73 0.14 1.58 -8.90
C ILE A 73 0.57 3.03 -9.05
N HIS A 74 -0.02 3.77 -9.99
CA HIS A 74 0.33 5.16 -10.25
C HIS A 74 -0.83 6.08 -9.90
N ARG A 75 -0.54 7.25 -9.33
CA ARG A 75 -1.52 8.34 -9.33
C ARG A 75 -1.71 8.82 -10.77
N TYR A 76 -2.90 9.30 -11.09
CA TYR A 76 -3.12 10.01 -12.34
C TYR A 76 -4.03 11.22 -12.14
N HIS A 77 -3.87 12.21 -13.02
CA HIS A 77 -4.65 13.43 -13.02
C HIS A 77 -5.34 13.60 -14.37
N ILE A 78 -6.61 13.97 -14.35
CA ILE A 78 -7.33 14.40 -15.55
C ILE A 78 -7.14 15.91 -15.65
N THR A 79 -6.49 16.34 -16.71
CA THR A 79 -6.19 17.75 -16.99
C THR A 79 -6.94 18.20 -18.23
N HIS A 80 -6.92 19.50 -18.52
CA HIS A 80 -7.44 20.05 -19.78
C HIS A 80 -6.78 19.44 -21.04
N HIS A 81 -5.62 18.79 -20.89
CA HIS A 81 -4.87 18.12 -21.96
C HIS A 81 -5.04 16.58 -21.95
N GLY A 82 -5.96 16.06 -21.13
CA GLY A 82 -6.18 14.63 -20.94
C GLY A 82 -5.48 14.04 -19.70
N ILE A 83 -5.27 12.73 -19.71
CA ILE A 83 -4.75 11.97 -18.56
C ILE A 83 -3.23 12.15 -18.45
N ARG A 84 -2.76 12.56 -17.28
CA ARG A 84 -1.33 12.56 -16.92
C ARG A 84 -1.08 11.49 -15.86
N ILE A 85 -0.23 10.52 -16.19
CA ILE A 85 0.24 9.50 -15.26
C ILE A 85 1.35 10.12 -14.41
N GLY A 86 1.16 10.09 -13.09
CA GLY A 86 2.12 10.58 -12.11
C GLY A 86 3.10 9.50 -11.65
N THR A 87 3.78 9.79 -10.55
CA THR A 87 4.72 8.86 -9.93
C THR A 87 4.01 7.60 -9.39
N PRO A 88 4.74 6.48 -9.26
CA PRO A 88 4.28 5.35 -8.48
C PRO A 88 3.86 5.79 -7.08
N LEU A 89 2.79 5.22 -6.58
CA LEU A 89 2.35 5.41 -5.22
C LEU A 89 3.18 4.49 -4.31
N ILE A 90 3.94 5.08 -3.40
CA ILE A 90 4.84 4.40 -2.45
C ILE A 90 4.32 4.66 -1.04
N GLY A 91 4.50 3.69 -0.13
CA GLY A 91 4.10 3.84 1.26
C GLY A 91 2.60 3.65 1.51
N TYR A 92 1.91 2.93 0.63
CA TYR A 92 0.50 2.57 0.79
C TYR A 92 0.25 1.13 0.36
N GLU A 93 -0.54 0.42 1.15
CA GLU A 93 -0.99 -0.95 0.87
C GLU A 93 -2.52 -1.05 0.92
N GLY A 94 -3.07 -2.14 0.39
CA GLY A 94 -4.51 -2.40 0.41
C GLY A 94 -5.35 -1.57 -0.58
N ILE A 95 -4.71 -0.85 -1.51
CA ILE A 95 -5.40 -0.03 -2.51
C ILE A 95 -6.34 -0.88 -3.39
N LEU A 96 -5.90 -2.07 -3.78
CA LEU A 96 -6.69 -2.99 -4.60
C LEU A 96 -7.77 -3.73 -3.79
N SER A 97 -7.54 -3.99 -2.49
CA SER A 97 -8.57 -4.56 -1.61
C SER A 97 -9.64 -3.54 -1.19
N GLY A 98 -9.33 -2.25 -1.29
CA GLY A 98 -10.19 -1.14 -0.85
C GLY A 98 -9.93 -0.70 0.59
N THR A 99 -9.11 -1.44 1.33
CA THR A 99 -8.70 -1.12 2.71
C THR A 99 -7.30 -0.49 2.69
N THR A 100 -7.23 0.76 2.23
CA THR A 100 -5.97 1.47 2.06
C THR A 100 -5.38 1.89 3.41
N HIS A 101 -4.09 1.64 3.61
CA HIS A 101 -3.37 2.08 4.79
C HIS A 101 -1.95 2.52 4.44
N LYS A 102 -1.45 3.53 5.16
CA LYS A 102 -0.09 4.05 4.99
C LYS A 102 0.89 3.05 5.61
N VAL A 103 1.91 2.68 4.84
CA VAL A 103 3.00 1.81 5.27
C VAL A 103 4.24 2.67 5.39
N ALA A 104 4.94 2.52 6.51
CA ALA A 104 6.18 3.24 6.74
C ALA A 104 7.25 2.85 5.69
N THR A 105 7.81 3.86 5.05
CA THR A 105 8.69 3.73 3.89
C THR A 105 10.16 3.55 4.25
N ASN A 106 10.54 3.90 5.47
CA ASN A 106 11.89 3.78 6.00
C ASN A 106 11.89 3.27 7.44
N LEU A 107 13.05 2.86 7.96
CA LEU A 107 13.17 2.28 9.29
C LEU A 107 12.68 3.23 10.39
N GLU A 108 12.96 4.52 10.26
CA GLU A 108 12.54 5.55 11.21
C GLU A 108 11.01 5.62 11.32
N GLU A 109 10.32 5.74 10.18
CA GLU A 109 8.86 5.73 10.11
C GLU A 109 8.29 4.40 10.63
N GLN A 110 8.97 3.27 10.37
CA GLN A 110 8.50 1.96 10.83
C GLN A 110 8.57 1.86 12.36
N ILE A 111 9.64 2.39 12.96
CA ILE A 111 9.77 2.49 14.42
C ILE A 111 8.71 3.45 14.96
N LEU A 112 8.54 4.63 14.36
CA LEU A 112 7.53 5.60 14.79
C LEU A 112 6.11 5.03 14.76
N GLN A 113 5.76 4.25 13.73
CA GLN A 113 4.46 3.57 13.66
C GLN A 113 4.27 2.58 14.82
N ILE A 114 5.33 1.85 15.22
CA ILE A 114 5.28 0.98 16.40
C ILE A 114 5.07 1.83 17.66
N PHE A 115 5.82 2.91 17.85
CA PHE A 115 5.62 3.85 18.97
C PHE A 115 4.17 4.35 19.03
N GLN A 116 3.64 4.90 17.93
CA GLN A 116 2.26 5.42 17.86
C GLN A 116 1.22 4.35 18.18
N ARG A 117 1.44 3.11 17.74
CA ARG A 117 0.49 2.02 17.96
C ARG A 117 0.37 1.63 19.43
N PHE A 118 1.46 1.70 20.20
CA PHE A 118 1.48 1.30 21.61
C PHE A 118 1.33 2.47 22.58
N LEU A 119 1.77 3.68 22.20
CA LEU A 119 1.83 4.86 23.08
C LEU A 119 0.81 5.94 22.72
N GLY A 120 0.18 5.83 21.55
CA GLY A 120 -0.80 6.81 21.09
C GLY A 120 -0.20 8.22 20.98
N PRO A 121 -0.83 9.26 21.55
CA PRO A 121 -0.40 10.65 21.40
C PRO A 121 1.01 10.96 21.94
N ILE A 122 1.45 10.24 23.00
CA ILE A 122 2.75 10.49 23.65
C ILE A 122 3.91 9.98 22.78
N ALA A 123 3.62 9.06 21.85
CA ALA A 123 4.60 8.45 20.96
C ALA A 123 5.54 9.46 20.29
N ASN A 124 5.01 10.56 19.77
CA ASN A 124 5.80 11.51 18.98
C ASN A 124 6.86 12.20 19.84
N VAL A 125 6.51 12.61 21.07
CA VAL A 125 7.45 13.27 21.98
C VAL A 125 8.57 12.30 22.37
N LEU A 126 8.20 11.09 22.80
CA LEU A 126 9.17 10.08 23.20
C LEU A 126 10.05 9.62 22.02
N PHE A 127 9.47 9.53 20.83
CA PHE A 127 10.20 9.14 19.64
C PHE A 127 11.27 10.17 19.27
N GLU A 128 10.95 11.47 19.32
CA GLU A 128 11.95 12.52 19.07
C GLU A 128 13.06 12.51 20.15
N GLU A 129 12.72 12.29 21.43
CA GLU A 129 13.73 12.13 22.49
C GLU A 129 14.70 10.96 22.21
N VAL A 130 14.15 9.79 21.88
CA VAL A 130 14.97 8.60 21.55
C VAL A 130 15.75 8.81 20.25
N LYS A 131 15.22 9.58 19.30
CA LYS A 131 15.90 9.89 18.04
C LYS A 131 17.09 10.81 18.24
N GLU A 132 17.00 11.80 19.14
CA GLU A 132 18.14 12.65 19.53
C GLU A 132 19.26 11.83 20.19
N GLU A 133 18.91 10.84 21.01
CA GLU A 133 19.87 9.90 21.62
C GLU A 133 20.39 8.85 20.63
N GLY A 134 19.69 8.66 19.51
CA GLY A 134 19.95 7.69 18.45
C GLY A 134 19.02 6.47 18.50
N LEU A 135 18.43 6.09 17.36
CA LEU A 135 17.47 4.99 17.22
C LEU A 135 18.11 3.59 17.32
N THR A 136 18.72 3.30 18.46
CA THR A 136 19.31 1.99 18.79
C THR A 136 18.34 1.14 19.62
N GLU A 137 18.52 -0.18 19.60
CA GLU A 137 17.72 -1.12 20.41
C GLU A 137 17.77 -0.76 21.90
N GLU A 138 18.95 -0.36 22.40
CA GLU A 138 19.16 0.03 23.79
C GLU A 138 18.35 1.27 24.18
N ASN A 139 18.44 2.36 23.39
CA ASN A 139 17.73 3.61 23.69
C ASN A 139 16.21 3.41 23.58
N ILE A 140 15.75 2.70 22.54
CA ILE A 140 14.33 2.39 22.35
C ILE A 140 13.79 1.56 23.53
N PHE A 141 14.51 0.56 24.00
CA PHE A 141 14.04 -0.30 25.10
C PHE A 141 14.11 0.37 26.46
N SER A 142 15.13 1.19 26.70
CA SER A 142 15.22 2.05 27.89
C SER A 142 14.00 2.96 28.01
N SER A 143 13.53 3.54 26.89
CA SER A 143 12.35 4.42 26.88
C SER A 143 11.07 3.68 27.32
N ILE A 144 10.84 2.46 26.81
CA ILE A 144 9.68 1.64 27.17
C ILE A 144 9.75 1.08 28.59
N ASP A 145 10.95 0.77 29.08
CA ASP A 145 11.13 0.30 30.45
C ASP A 145 10.79 1.37 31.47
N LYS A 146 11.17 2.62 31.21
CA LYS A 146 10.75 3.76 32.03
C LYS A 146 9.22 3.86 32.09
N LEU A 147 8.55 3.82 30.94
CA LEU A 147 7.09 3.90 30.89
C LEU A 147 6.37 2.72 31.56
N THR A 148 6.94 1.51 31.46
CA THR A 148 6.40 0.33 32.15
C THR A 148 6.60 0.43 33.66
N LYS A 149 7.74 0.97 34.11
CA LYS A 149 8.04 1.21 35.53
C LYS A 149 7.13 2.28 36.13
N ASP A 150 6.82 3.30 35.35
CA ASP A 150 5.92 4.40 35.75
C ASP A 150 4.43 4.02 35.64
N ASN A 151 4.12 2.76 35.29
CA ASN A 151 2.77 2.23 35.07
C ASN A 151 1.95 3.00 34.02
N ILE A 152 2.61 3.66 33.07
CA ILE A 152 1.98 4.35 31.94
C ILE A 152 1.51 3.32 30.89
N ILE A 153 2.23 2.19 30.78
CA ILE A 153 1.91 1.07 29.90
C ILE A 153 1.94 -0.21 30.72
N ASP A 154 1.08 -1.18 30.37
CA ASP A 154 1.14 -2.51 30.96
C ASP A 154 2.37 -3.32 30.47
N LYS A 155 2.76 -4.33 31.27
CA LYS A 155 3.93 -5.17 30.99
C LYS A 155 3.79 -6.01 29.72
N GLU A 156 2.58 -6.40 29.33
CA GLU A 156 2.34 -7.21 28.14
C GLU A 156 2.52 -6.38 26.86
N ALA A 157 1.98 -5.16 26.84
CA ALA A 157 2.18 -4.18 25.78
C ALA A 157 3.67 -3.82 25.63
N GLY A 158 4.40 -3.63 26.75
CA GLY A 158 5.86 -3.42 26.71
C GLY A 158 6.62 -4.60 26.09
N LYS A 159 6.23 -5.84 26.40
CA LYS A 159 6.81 -7.06 25.81
C LYS A 159 6.49 -7.20 24.32
N LEU A 160 5.24 -6.92 23.91
CA LEU A 160 4.82 -6.94 22.52
C LEU A 160 5.56 -5.89 21.68
N PHE A 161 5.73 -4.69 22.23
CA PHE A 161 6.50 -3.62 21.62
C PHE A 161 7.93 -4.07 21.33
N ARG A 162 8.64 -4.61 22.34
CA ARG A 162 10.02 -5.11 22.20
C ARG A 162 10.13 -6.16 21.10
N ASN A 163 9.21 -7.11 21.08
CA ASN A 163 9.16 -8.15 20.05
C ASN A 163 9.02 -7.59 18.63
N GLN A 164 8.24 -6.51 18.46
CA GLN A 164 8.08 -5.88 17.15
C GLN A 164 9.32 -5.11 16.70
N ILE A 165 9.91 -4.33 17.59
CA ILE A 165 11.16 -3.60 17.31
C ILE A 165 12.29 -4.59 16.97
N ASN A 166 12.43 -5.69 17.73
CA ASN A 166 13.44 -6.70 17.42
C ASN A 166 13.21 -7.36 16.07
N LYS A 167 11.97 -7.74 15.75
CA LYS A 167 11.65 -8.25 14.41
C LYS A 167 12.03 -7.25 13.33
N LEU A 168 11.74 -5.96 13.53
CA LEU A 168 12.02 -4.90 12.57
C LEU A 168 13.52 -4.69 12.34
N LEU A 169 14.29 -4.55 13.42
CA LEU A 169 15.73 -4.28 13.39
C LEU A 169 16.53 -5.49 12.90
N HIS A 170 16.07 -6.73 13.16
CA HIS A 170 16.75 -7.94 12.69
C HIS A 170 16.34 -8.36 11.27
N HIS A 171 15.12 -8.04 10.81
CA HIS A 171 14.72 -8.32 9.42
C HIS A 171 15.49 -7.44 8.42
N ASN A 172 15.75 -6.17 8.77
CA ASN A 172 16.57 -5.26 7.97
C ASN A 172 18.08 -5.56 8.00
N LYS A 173 18.54 -6.57 8.77
CA LYS A 173 19.94 -7.05 8.76
C LYS A 173 20.19 -8.19 7.76
N GLN A 174 19.19 -8.68 7.03
CA GLN A 174 19.44 -9.57 5.89
C GLN A 174 19.81 -8.73 4.66
N PRO A 175 21.03 -8.86 4.11
CA PRO A 175 21.37 -8.18 2.87
C PRO A 175 20.49 -8.72 1.75
N MET A 176 20.04 -7.80 0.90
CA MET A 176 19.62 -8.09 -0.47
C MET A 176 20.77 -8.87 -1.16
N ASN A 177 20.74 -10.19 -1.08
CA ASN A 177 21.56 -11.04 -1.93
C ASN A 177 20.92 -11.07 -3.32
N GLN A 178 21.58 -10.31 -4.22
CA GLN A 178 21.76 -10.50 -5.66
C GLN A 178 20.51 -10.76 -6.53
#